data_AF-A0A2P2IDH0-F1
#
_entry.id   AF-A0A2P2IDH0-F1
#
_cell.length_a   1.000
_cell.length_b   1.000
_cell.length_c   1.000
_cell.angle_alpha   90.00
_cell.angle_beta   90.00
_cell.angle_gamma   90.00
#
_symmetry.space_group_name_H-M   'P 1'
#
loop_
_entity.id
_entity.type
_entity.pdbx_description
1 polymer ?
#
loop_
_entity_poly.entity_id
_entity_poly.type
_entity_poly.pdbx_seq_one_letter_code
_entity_poly.pdbx_strand_id
1 'polypeptide(L)'
;RRRKVMKTIGRILGETPLMQHAGSNVSLTITSTALTITLMDGAALIAHHDMPNISFASGGDPDTLDFIAYVAKDSRYGRACFVLECGGGQAQNVITSIGQAFELRFKEYLKKTPHNQSAVNNSI
;
A
#
# COMPACT_ATOMS: atom_id res chain seq x y z
N ARG A 1 -7.99 -24.66 -3.27
CA ARG A 1 -6.84 -24.91 -4.19
C ARG A 1 -5.57 -24.37 -3.53
N ARG A 2 -4.69 -25.23 -2.95
CA ARG A 2 -3.45 -24.75 -2.28
C ARG A 2 -2.45 -24.31 -3.36
N ARG A 3 -2.16 -23.01 -3.44
CA ARG A 3 -1.04 -22.50 -4.25
C ARG A 3 0.26 -23.07 -3.67
N LYS A 4 1.04 -23.72 -4.52
CA LYS A 4 2.39 -24.22 -4.19
C LYS A 4 3.18 -22.99 -3.74
N VAL A 5 3.55 -22.89 -2.46
CA VAL A 5 4.43 -21.82 -1.97
C VAL A 5 5.72 -21.92 -2.80
N MET A 6 5.91 -20.98 -3.73
CA MET A 6 7.14 -20.95 -4.51
C MET A 6 8.27 -20.71 -3.53
N LYS A 7 9.32 -21.54 -3.59
CA LYS A 7 10.52 -21.42 -2.74
C LYS A 7 11.11 -20.00 -2.73
N THR A 8 10.86 -19.23 -3.79
CA THR A 8 11.23 -17.82 -3.94
C THR A 8 10.49 -16.88 -2.97
N ILE A 9 9.21 -17.14 -2.68
CA ILE A 9 8.39 -16.26 -1.81
C ILE A 9 8.85 -16.33 -0.36
N GLY A 10 9.27 -17.50 0.12
CA GLY A 10 9.83 -17.67 1.47
C GLY A 10 11.14 -16.91 1.71
N ARG A 11 11.79 -16.38 0.66
CA ARG A 11 12.95 -15.47 0.79
C ARG A 11 12.57 -13.99 0.83
N ILE A 12 11.33 -13.66 0.46
CA ILE A 12 10.86 -12.27 0.28
C ILE A 12 9.88 -11.89 1.40
N LEU A 13 9.06 -12.83 1.86
CA LEU A 13 8.11 -12.64 2.95
C LEU A 13 8.64 -13.25 4.25
N GLY A 14 8.27 -12.64 5.38
CA GLY A 14 8.53 -13.20 6.69
C GLY A 14 7.86 -14.56 6.89
N GLU A 15 8.40 -15.35 7.81
CA GLU A 15 7.95 -16.72 8.07
C GLU A 15 6.51 -16.77 8.61
N THR A 16 6.09 -15.74 9.36
CA THR A 16 4.73 -15.61 9.91
C THR A 16 4.17 -14.21 9.68
N PRO A 17 2.87 -14.08 9.33
CA PRO A 17 2.21 -12.79 9.24
C PRO A 17 1.90 -12.24 10.64
N LEU A 18 1.97 -10.92 10.79
CA LEU A 18 1.55 -10.25 12.03
C LEU A 18 0.02 -10.11 12.04
N MET A 19 -0.65 -10.91 12.88
CA MET A 19 -2.12 -11.01 12.91
C MET A 19 -2.79 -10.17 14.01
N GLN A 20 -2.07 -9.25 14.66
CA GLN A 20 -2.56 -8.49 15.83
C GLN A 20 -3.88 -7.73 15.57
N HIS A 21 -4.08 -7.23 14.34
CA HIS A 21 -5.27 -6.47 13.94
C HIS A 21 -6.07 -7.15 12.81
N ALA A 22 -5.84 -8.45 12.61
CA ALA A 22 -6.55 -9.20 11.57
C ALA A 22 -8.05 -9.25 11.87
N GLY A 23 -8.88 -9.04 10.86
CA GLY A 23 -10.35 -9.04 10.98
C GLY A 23 -10.94 -7.84 11.73
N SER A 24 -10.12 -6.85 12.10
CA SER A 24 -10.61 -5.61 12.70
C SER A 24 -11.27 -4.72 11.64
N ASN A 25 -12.37 -4.05 12.01
CA ASN A 25 -12.99 -3.04 11.15
C ASN A 25 -12.16 -1.76 11.19
N VAL A 26 -11.63 -1.36 10.03
CA VAL A 26 -10.72 -0.23 9.91
C VAL A 26 -11.21 0.80 8.90
N SER A 27 -10.93 2.06 9.18
CA SER A 27 -11.04 3.15 8.23
C SER A 27 -9.66 3.43 7.62
N LEU A 28 -9.58 3.36 6.28
CA LEU A 28 -8.41 3.73 5.50
C LEU A 28 -8.60 5.15 4.95
N THR A 29 -7.75 6.07 5.37
CA THR A 29 -7.69 7.44 4.84
C THR A 29 -6.53 7.56 3.87
N ILE A 30 -6.83 7.96 2.63
CA ILE A 30 -5.87 8.12 1.53
C ILE A 30 -5.70 9.62 1.25
N THR A 31 -4.47 10.10 1.32
CA THR A 31 -4.11 11.49 1.00
C THR A 31 -2.88 11.54 0.11
N SER A 32 -2.57 12.67 -0.52
CA SER A 32 -1.32 12.82 -1.26
C SER A 32 -0.07 12.76 -0.37
N THR A 33 -0.22 12.86 0.95
CA THR A 33 0.91 12.84 1.90
C THR A 33 1.11 11.48 2.56
N ALA A 34 0.03 10.77 2.90
CA ALA A 34 0.09 9.51 3.65
C ALA A 34 -1.13 8.59 3.46
N LEU A 35 -0.95 7.30 3.77
CA LEU A 35 -2.02 6.35 4.10
C LEU A 35 -2.13 6.23 5.61
N THR A 36 -3.35 6.34 6.13
CA THR A 36 -3.63 6.22 7.56
C THR A 36 -4.69 5.15 7.79
N ILE A 37 -4.41 4.19 8.67
CA ILE A 37 -5.32 3.12 9.07
C ILE A 37 -5.72 3.35 10.53
N THR A 38 -7.03 3.45 10.78
CA THR A 38 -7.59 3.66 12.12
C THR A 38 -8.65 2.61 12.41
N LEU A 39 -8.77 2.20 13.67
CA LEU A 39 -9.87 1.34 14.12
C LEU A 39 -11.19 2.12 14.12
N MET A 40 -12.25 1.51 13.59
CA MET A 40 -13.58 2.13 13.56
C MET A 40 -14.24 2.22 14.94
N ASP A 41 -13.90 1.34 15.87
CA ASP A 41 -14.54 1.23 17.19
C ASP A 41 -14.01 2.23 18.24
N GLY A 42 -12.80 2.78 18.04
CA GLY A 42 -12.17 3.69 19.00
C GLY A 42 -11.29 4.78 18.41
N ALA A 43 -11.26 4.95 17.08
CA ALA A 43 -10.40 5.88 16.35
C ALA A 43 -8.89 5.73 16.65
N ALA A 44 -8.48 4.61 17.22
CA ALA A 44 -7.09 4.34 17.54
C ALA A 44 -6.29 4.13 16.23
N LEU A 45 -5.14 4.80 16.15
CA LEU A 45 -4.24 4.70 15.01
C LEU A 45 -3.55 3.33 14.99
N ILE A 46 -3.78 2.56 13.93
CA ILE A 46 -3.08 1.29 13.70
C ILE A 46 -1.76 1.56 12.98
N ALA A 47 -1.82 2.33 11.89
CA ALA A 47 -0.67 2.61 11.05
C ALA A 47 -0.78 3.96 10.36
N HIS A 48 0.37 4.61 10.17
CA HIS A 48 0.51 5.84 9.41
C HIS A 48 1.76 5.73 8.55
N HIS A 49 1.58 5.79 7.23
CA HIS A 49 2.65 5.62 6.26
C HIS A 49 2.69 6.80 5.30
N ASP A 50 3.74 7.60 5.38
CA ASP A 50 3.98 8.66 4.40
C ASP A 50 4.15 8.07 3.01
N MET A 51 3.59 8.72 2.00
CA MET A 51 3.62 8.29 0.59
C MET A 51 5.03 7.94 0.08
N PRO A 52 6.11 8.71 0.40
CA PRO A 52 7.47 8.34 -0.02
C PRO A 52 7.98 7.00 0.54
N ASN A 53 7.39 6.52 1.64
CA ASN A 53 7.74 5.25 2.27
C ASN A 53 6.92 4.08 1.74
N ILE A 54 5.90 4.34 0.92
CA ILE A 54 5.10 3.32 0.27
C ILE A 54 5.75 3.03 -1.09
N SER A 55 5.99 1.75 -1.38
CA SER A 55 6.74 1.34 -2.57
C SER A 55 5.92 0.56 -3.59
N PHE A 56 4.76 0.05 -3.20
CA PHE A 56 3.93 -0.80 -4.05
C PHE A 56 2.49 -0.84 -3.53
N ALA A 57 1.52 -0.97 -4.45
CA ALA A 57 0.13 -1.26 -4.13
C ALA A 57 -0.49 -2.10 -5.26
N SER A 58 -1.34 -3.06 -4.89
CA SER A 58 -1.99 -3.97 -5.83
C SER A 58 -3.35 -4.43 -5.32
N GLY A 59 -4.31 -4.58 -6.24
CA GLY A 59 -5.52 -5.36 -5.96
C GLY A 59 -5.24 -6.86 -5.92
N GLY A 60 -6.21 -7.62 -5.43
CA GLY A 60 -6.19 -9.08 -5.45
C GLY A 60 -6.40 -9.66 -6.86
N ASP A 61 -6.37 -10.98 -6.92
CA ASP A 61 -6.67 -11.75 -8.14
C ASP A 61 -8.17 -12.05 -8.25
N PRO A 62 -8.65 -12.74 -9.31
CA PRO A 62 -10.08 -13.06 -9.45
C PRO A 62 -10.70 -13.84 -8.29
N ASP A 63 -9.89 -14.55 -7.48
CA ASP A 63 -10.36 -15.30 -6.31
C ASP A 63 -10.37 -14.41 -5.04
N THR A 64 -9.74 -13.23 -5.08
CA THR A 64 -9.52 -12.33 -3.94
C THR A 64 -9.78 -10.86 -4.30
N LEU A 65 -10.79 -10.61 -5.15
CA LEU A 65 -11.07 -9.28 -5.72
C LEU A 65 -11.32 -8.18 -4.68
N ASP A 66 -11.85 -8.54 -3.51
CA ASP A 66 -12.12 -7.60 -2.43
C ASP A 66 -10.86 -7.27 -1.60
N PHE A 67 -9.71 -7.89 -1.87
CA PHE A 67 -8.48 -7.63 -1.15
C PHE A 67 -7.61 -6.61 -1.88
N ILE A 68 -6.96 -5.76 -1.09
CA ILE A 68 -5.85 -4.94 -1.52
C ILE A 68 -4.61 -5.25 -0.70
N ALA A 69 -3.45 -5.04 -1.31
CA ALA A 69 -2.17 -5.11 -0.63
C ALA A 69 -1.35 -3.85 -0.95
N TYR A 70 -0.66 -3.31 0.05
CA TYR A 70 0.36 -2.29 -0.19
C TYR A 70 1.60 -2.55 0.65
N VAL A 71 2.76 -2.13 0.14
CA VAL A 71 4.04 -2.28 0.82
C VAL A 71 4.51 -0.93 1.30
N ALA A 72 4.77 -0.82 2.61
CA ALA A 72 5.29 0.39 3.22
C ALA A 72 6.48 0.10 4.11
N LYS A 73 7.33 1.12 4.28
CA LYS A 73 8.44 1.13 5.23
C LYS A 73 8.08 1.99 6.43
N ASP A 74 8.18 1.43 7.62
CA ASP A 74 8.05 2.18 8.87
C ASP A 74 9.13 1.75 9.89
N SER A 75 9.26 2.51 10.98
CA SER A 75 10.26 2.27 12.03
C SER A 75 9.95 1.06 12.92
N ARG A 76 8.69 0.61 12.97
CA ARG A 76 8.19 -0.45 13.82
C ARG A 76 8.30 -1.83 13.17
N TYR A 77 7.92 -1.94 11.91
CA TYR A 77 7.84 -3.19 11.14
C TYR A 77 8.87 -3.28 10.01
N GLY A 78 9.69 -2.25 9.82
CA GLY A 78 10.60 -2.19 8.67
C GLY A 78 9.80 -2.12 7.38
N ARG A 79 10.17 -2.91 6.36
CA ARG A 79 9.39 -3.01 5.11
C ARG A 79 8.39 -4.15 5.22
N ALA A 80 7.10 -3.83 5.33
CA ALA A 80 6.03 -4.81 5.50
C ALA A 80 4.96 -4.68 4.41
N CYS A 81 4.25 -5.78 4.17
CA CYS A 81 3.08 -5.83 3.29
C CYS A 81 1.82 -5.80 4.16
N PHE A 82 0.97 -4.81 3.91
CA PHE A 82 -0.31 -4.60 4.59
C PHE A 82 -1.42 -5.08 3.66
N VAL A 83 -2.28 -5.95 4.16
CA VAL A 83 -3.40 -6.53 3.43
C VAL A 83 -4.69 -6.03 4.07
N LEU A 84 -5.60 -5.49 3.25
CA LEU A 84 -6.92 -5.04 3.70
C LEU A 84 -8.00 -5.68 2.86
N GLU A 85 -9.10 -6.04 3.50
CA GLU A 85 -10.34 -6.45 2.85
C GLU A 85 -11.24 -5.22 2.68
N CYS A 86 -11.65 -4.96 1.46
CA CYS A 86 -12.52 -3.86 1.08
C CYS A 86 -13.89 -4.43 0.67
N GLY A 87 -14.85 -4.40 1.60
CA GLY A 87 -16.21 -4.85 1.31
C GLY A 87 -16.89 -4.02 0.22
N GLY A 88 -17.89 -4.62 -0.45
CA GLY A 88 -18.78 -3.93 -1.39
C GLY A 88 -18.11 -3.51 -2.71
N GLY A 89 -17.11 -4.26 -3.18
CA GLY A 89 -16.44 -4.01 -4.47
C GLY A 89 -15.59 -2.74 -4.49
N GLN A 90 -15.21 -2.22 -3.31
CA GLN A 90 -14.46 -0.96 -3.21
C GLN A 90 -12.95 -1.11 -3.44
N ALA A 91 -12.42 -2.34 -3.49
CA ALA A 91 -10.99 -2.61 -3.64
C ALA A 91 -10.38 -1.88 -4.85
N GLN A 92 -11.07 -1.89 -6.01
CA GLN A 92 -10.58 -1.21 -7.22
C GLN A 92 -10.52 0.32 -7.03
N ASN A 93 -11.54 0.91 -6.40
CA ASN A 93 -11.57 2.35 -6.12
C ASN A 93 -10.43 2.73 -5.16
N VAL A 94 -10.21 1.93 -4.11
CA VAL A 94 -9.12 2.12 -3.16
C VAL A 94 -7.76 2.08 -3.86
N ILE A 95 -7.51 1.09 -4.73
CA ILE A 95 -6.26 0.99 -5.49
C ILE A 95 -6.08 2.18 -6.42
N THR A 96 -7.13 2.60 -7.13
CA THR A 96 -7.07 3.77 -8.00
C THR A 96 -6.77 5.04 -7.21
N SER A 97 -7.39 5.24 -6.05
CA SER A 97 -7.12 6.39 -5.18
C SER A 97 -5.70 6.38 -4.63
N ILE A 98 -5.14 5.22 -4.28
CA ILE A 98 -3.72 5.10 -3.88
C ILE A 98 -2.82 5.51 -5.06
N GLY A 99 -3.10 5.02 -6.27
CA GLY A 99 -2.32 5.38 -7.47
C GLY A 99 -2.36 6.89 -7.77
N GLN A 100 -3.52 7.51 -7.64
CA GLN A 100 -3.68 8.96 -7.78
C GLN A 100 -2.90 9.75 -6.72
N ALA A 101 -2.94 9.30 -5.46
CA ALA A 101 -2.16 9.90 -4.37
C ALA A 101 -0.65 9.83 -4.62
N PHE A 102 -0.16 8.69 -5.12
CA PHE A 102 1.23 8.54 -5.56
C PHE A 102 1.60 9.54 -6.66
N GLU A 103 0.77 9.64 -7.69
CA GLU A 103 1.01 10.55 -8.81
C GLU A 103 1.05 12.01 -8.34
N LEU A 104 0.11 12.42 -7.49
CA LEU A 104 0.07 13.76 -6.90
C LEU A 104 1.34 14.02 -6.09
N ARG A 105 1.74 13.09 -5.22
CA ARG A 105 2.95 13.23 -4.40
C ARG A 105 4.20 13.35 -5.25
N PHE A 106 4.30 12.54 -6.30
CA PHE A 106 5.42 12.56 -7.22
C PHE A 106 5.51 13.91 -7.97
N LYS A 107 4.38 14.44 -8.47
CA LYS A 107 4.32 15.77 -9.08
C LYS A 107 4.77 16.87 -8.13
N GLU A 108 4.37 16.81 -6.85
CA GLU A 108 4.85 17.76 -5.83
C GLU A 108 6.35 17.68 -5.59
N TYR A 109 6.90 16.46 -5.52
CA TYR A 109 8.34 16.23 -5.34
C TYR A 109 9.15 16.86 -6.48
N LEU A 110 8.71 16.70 -7.72
CA LEU A 110 9.35 17.30 -8.90
C LEU A 110 9.31 18.83 -8.87
N LYS A 111 8.22 19.44 -8.39
CA LYS A 111 8.13 20.91 -8.27
C LYS A 111 9.11 21.48 -7.24
N LYS A 112 9.40 20.73 -6.16
CA LYS A 112 10.29 21.15 -5.08
C LYS A 112 11.78 20.90 -5.37
N THR A 113 12.08 20.05 -6.35
CA THR A 113 13.44 19.67 -6.73
C THR A 113 13.69 20.06 -8.18
N PRO A 114 14.08 21.32 -8.49
CA PRO A 114 14.13 21.82 -9.86
C PRO A 114 15.22 21.19 -10.77
N HIS A 115 15.87 20.07 -10.40
CA HIS A 115 16.93 19.43 -11.18
C HIS A 115 16.71 17.91 -11.33
N ASN A 116 16.01 17.49 -12.40
CA ASN A 116 16.35 16.29 -13.21
C ASN A 116 15.40 16.02 -14.41
N GLN A 117 14.78 17.04 -15.01
CA GLN A 117 13.87 16.82 -16.15
C GLN A 117 14.55 16.47 -17.49
N SER A 118 15.88 16.36 -17.57
CA SER A 118 16.61 16.16 -18.83
C SER A 118 16.93 14.71 -19.20
N ALA A 119 16.53 13.68 -18.43
CA ALA A 119 16.98 12.30 -18.68
C ALA A 119 15.94 11.28 -19.19
N VAL A 120 14.67 11.67 -19.44
CA VAL A 120 13.62 10.70 -19.87
C VAL A 120 13.19 10.87 -21.33
N ASN A 121 13.65 11.91 -22.04
CA ASN A 121 13.21 12.18 -23.42
C ASN A 121 14.24 11.81 -24.50
N ASN A 122 14.89 10.65 -24.43
CA ASN A 122 15.76 10.21 -25.54
C ASN A 122 15.81 8.69 -25.74
N SER A 123 14.64 8.10 -25.99
CA SER A 123 14.55 6.77 -26.61
C SER A 123 13.22 6.61 -27.35
N ILE A 124 13.18 7.12 -28.58
CA ILE A 124 12.47 6.55 -29.73
C ILE A 124 13.44 6.61 -30.90
#